data_AF-A0A954JC50-F1
#
_entry.id   AF-A0A954JC50-F1
#
_cell.length_a   1.000
_cell.length_b   1.000
_cell.length_c   1.000
_cell.angle_alpha   90.00
_cell.angle_beta   90.00
_cell.angle_gamma   90.00
#
_symmetry.space_group_name_H-M   'P 1'
#
loop_
_entity.id
_entity.type
_entity.pdbx_description
1 polymer ?
#
loop_
_entity_poly.entity_id
_entity_poly.type
_entity_poly.pdbx_seq_one_letter_code
_entity_poly.pdbx_strand_id
1 'polypeptide(L)'
;MNVMITIAKDILPQSFLTYVAFRVAMLDTMERVSWTLQFDSLDDTGFGFLTEVPFLRTVPPHVQMDLLASTWWKHVSTETHEGNLVDESIIYAACELAARVCEQEPAVVERLLARGPMDLNVKVNRQLATELRALHLNLSNDGDFLLIGQFSDLDPDEAIRLKEKFHFDNERAQVMFEVLGRWHISPNFETRANSLLTEAEAKRTLQLMQQKISASRSRS
;
A
#
# COMPACT_ATOMS: atom_id res chain seq x y z
N MET A 1 -6.27 -23.78 -10.73
CA MET A 1 -5.85 -22.62 -11.55
C MET A 1 -5.55 -21.51 -10.57
N ASN A 2 -4.28 -21.16 -10.38
CA ASN A 2 -3.94 -20.01 -9.55
C ASN A 2 -3.96 -18.78 -10.44
N VAL A 3 -4.75 -17.80 -10.04
CA VAL A 3 -4.97 -16.58 -10.79
C VAL A 3 -4.57 -15.40 -9.90
N MET A 4 -3.88 -14.43 -10.49
CA MET A 4 -2.96 -13.54 -9.79
C MET A 4 -2.84 -12.21 -10.54
N ILE A 5 -2.39 -11.17 -9.84
CA ILE A 5 -2.02 -9.88 -10.44
C ILE A 5 -0.66 -10.01 -11.14
N THR A 6 -0.58 -9.53 -12.38
CA THR A 6 0.67 -9.44 -13.14
C THR A 6 1.29 -8.05 -12.99
N ILE A 7 2.56 -7.97 -12.63
CA ILE A 7 3.35 -6.75 -12.54
C ILE A 7 4.32 -6.75 -13.72
N ALA A 8 4.06 -5.88 -14.69
CA ALA A 8 4.61 -5.96 -16.04
C ALA A 8 4.48 -7.36 -16.66
N LYS A 9 5.51 -8.20 -16.52
CA LYS A 9 5.56 -9.58 -17.07
C LYS A 9 5.55 -10.67 -16.00
N ASP A 10 5.74 -10.30 -14.74
CA ASP A 10 5.86 -11.25 -13.64
C ASP A 10 4.57 -11.35 -12.85
N ILE A 11 4.34 -12.52 -12.26
CA ILE A 11 3.19 -12.75 -11.42
C ILE A 11 3.61 -12.53 -9.96
N LEU A 12 2.88 -11.70 -9.22
CA LEU A 12 3.08 -11.57 -7.78
C LEU A 12 2.77 -12.93 -7.12
N PRO A 13 3.73 -13.57 -6.42
CA PRO A 13 3.53 -14.91 -5.88
C PRO A 13 2.47 -14.91 -4.78
N GLN A 14 1.53 -15.85 -4.83
CA GLN A 14 0.62 -16.14 -3.72
C GLN A 14 1.37 -16.90 -2.63
N SER A 15 2.07 -16.15 -1.78
CA SER A 15 2.95 -16.68 -0.73
C SER A 15 2.58 -16.11 0.64
N PHE A 16 3.03 -16.77 1.71
CA PHE A 16 2.88 -16.22 3.06
C PHE A 16 3.59 -14.87 3.20
N LEU A 17 4.70 -14.64 2.49
CA LEU A 17 5.42 -13.37 2.52
C LEU A 17 4.55 -12.25 1.95
N THR A 18 3.83 -12.50 0.84
CA THR A 18 2.91 -11.53 0.24
C THR A 18 1.78 -11.20 1.21
N TYR A 19 1.23 -12.22 1.87
CA TYR A 19 0.23 -12.03 2.93
C TYR A 19 0.78 -11.19 4.09
N VAL A 20 1.98 -11.49 4.59
CA VAL A 20 2.64 -10.73 5.68
C VAL A 20 2.84 -9.28 5.27
N ALA A 21 3.37 -9.01 4.07
CA ALA A 21 3.61 -7.65 3.57
C ALA A 21 2.32 -6.83 3.57
N PHE A 22 1.25 -7.33 2.94
CA PHE A 22 -0.03 -6.64 2.85
C PHE A 22 -0.69 -6.49 4.23
N ARG A 23 -0.64 -7.52 5.07
CA ARG A 23 -1.29 -7.51 6.39
C ARG A 23 -0.62 -6.53 7.34
N VAL A 24 0.71 -6.54 7.40
CA VAL A 24 1.47 -5.60 8.23
C VAL A 24 1.21 -4.17 7.75
N ALA A 25 1.26 -3.92 6.44
CA ALA A 25 1.00 -2.59 5.91
C ALA A 25 -0.42 -2.08 6.19
N MET A 26 -1.43 -2.93 6.08
CA MET A 26 -2.82 -2.61 6.43
C MET A 26 -2.97 -2.26 7.91
N LEU A 27 -2.49 -3.15 8.80
CA LEU A 27 -2.72 -3.00 10.24
C LEU A 27 -1.85 -1.91 10.87
N ASP A 28 -0.59 -1.74 10.45
CA ASP A 28 0.26 -0.63 10.91
C ASP A 28 -0.36 0.73 10.51
N THR A 29 -0.84 0.84 9.26
CA THR A 29 -1.53 2.06 8.81
C THR A 29 -2.80 2.32 9.61
N MET A 30 -3.61 1.29 9.88
CA MET A 30 -4.81 1.39 10.72
C MET A 30 -4.48 1.89 12.13
N GLU A 31 -3.42 1.39 12.77
CA GLU A 31 -3.02 1.82 14.11
C GLU A 31 -2.61 3.29 14.14
N ARG A 32 -1.85 3.73 13.15
CA ARG A 32 -1.49 5.16 13.01
C ARG A 32 -2.73 6.04 12.84
N VAL A 33 -3.72 5.62 12.05
CA VAL A 33 -5.00 6.35 11.95
C VAL A 33 -5.67 6.45 13.31
N SER A 34 -5.72 5.34 14.06
CA SER A 34 -6.31 5.32 15.40
C SER A 34 -5.61 6.30 16.34
N TRP A 35 -4.29 6.44 16.26
CA TRP A 35 -3.56 7.45 17.04
C TRP A 35 -3.92 8.87 16.63
N THR A 36 -4.01 9.17 15.32
CA THR A 36 -4.37 10.52 14.85
C THR A 36 -5.78 10.96 15.26
N LEU A 37 -6.70 10.01 15.49
CA LEU A 37 -8.04 10.31 16.00
C LEU A 37 -8.08 10.50 17.52
N GLN A 38 -7.09 9.98 18.24
CA GLN A 38 -6.99 10.08 19.70
C GLN A 38 -6.15 11.27 20.17
N PHE A 39 -5.18 11.70 19.36
CA PHE A 39 -4.24 12.77 19.70
C PHE A 39 -4.32 13.89 18.66
N ASP A 40 -4.87 15.04 19.06
CA ASP A 40 -5.09 16.22 18.20
C ASP A 40 -3.79 16.86 17.64
N SER A 41 -2.62 16.48 18.16
CA SER A 41 -1.31 17.01 17.76
C SER A 41 -0.65 16.26 16.59
N LEU A 42 -1.27 15.22 16.06
CA LEU A 42 -0.72 14.45 14.94
C LEU A 42 -1.26 14.97 13.61
N ASP A 43 -0.34 15.22 12.66
CA ASP A 43 -0.71 15.62 11.31
C ASP A 43 -1.65 14.60 10.65
N ASP A 44 -2.64 15.12 9.92
CA ASP A 44 -3.65 14.29 9.25
C ASP A 44 -3.11 13.60 7.97
N THR A 45 -1.86 13.90 7.56
CA THR A 45 -1.19 13.39 6.35
C THR A 45 0.27 13.01 6.64
N GLY A 46 0.94 12.38 5.68
CA GLY A 46 2.37 12.06 5.81
C GLY A 46 2.69 10.82 6.66
N PHE A 47 1.70 9.96 6.90
CA PHE A 47 1.87 8.68 7.57
C PHE A 47 1.16 7.55 6.81
N GLY A 48 1.45 6.30 7.18
CA GLY A 48 0.95 5.10 6.52
C GLY A 48 1.96 4.53 5.51
N PHE A 49 1.62 3.40 4.92
CA PHE A 49 2.56 2.66 4.09
C PHE A 49 2.93 3.37 2.78
N LEU A 50 2.04 4.18 2.18
CA LEU A 50 2.36 4.89 0.93
C LEU A 50 3.40 5.99 1.11
N THR A 51 3.85 6.29 2.33
CA THR A 51 4.98 7.20 2.57
C THR A 51 6.31 6.68 2.00
N GLU A 52 6.41 5.37 1.76
CA GLU A 52 7.54 4.73 1.07
C GLU A 52 7.63 5.14 -0.42
N VAL A 53 6.54 5.63 -1.01
CA VAL A 53 6.49 6.14 -2.40
C VAL A 53 6.38 7.66 -2.35
N PRO A 54 7.46 8.42 -2.64
CA PRO A 54 7.50 9.87 -2.44
C PRO A 54 6.33 10.62 -3.09
N PHE A 55 5.97 10.24 -4.31
CA PHE A 55 4.87 10.86 -5.06
C PHE A 55 3.49 10.66 -4.40
N LEU A 56 3.29 9.54 -3.66
CA LEU A 56 2.02 9.20 -3.01
C LEU A 56 2.02 9.52 -1.51
N ARG A 57 3.05 10.19 -0.98
CA ARG A 57 3.20 10.46 0.47
C ARG A 57 2.04 11.27 1.07
N THR A 58 1.38 12.12 0.27
CA THR A 58 0.26 12.96 0.70
C THR A 58 -1.09 12.26 0.58
N VAL A 59 -1.14 11.03 0.06
CA VAL A 59 -2.40 10.28 -0.08
C VAL A 59 -3.02 10.04 1.28
N PRO A 60 -4.30 10.40 1.50
CA PRO A 60 -4.97 10.21 2.78
C PRO A 60 -5.01 8.75 3.22
N PRO A 61 -4.86 8.44 4.51
CA PRO A 61 -4.70 7.06 4.98
C PRO A 61 -5.92 6.16 4.66
N HIS A 62 -7.13 6.70 4.62
CA HIS A 62 -8.32 5.94 4.21
C HIS A 62 -8.29 5.54 2.73
N VAL A 63 -7.68 6.38 1.88
CA VAL A 63 -7.44 6.05 0.46
C VAL A 63 -6.33 5.01 0.35
N GLN A 64 -5.24 5.15 1.13
CA GLN A 64 -4.16 4.16 1.15
C GLN A 64 -4.69 2.75 1.45
N MET A 65 -5.52 2.62 2.49
CA MET A 65 -6.13 1.34 2.88
C MET A 65 -7.10 0.79 1.83
N ASP A 66 -7.90 1.64 1.19
CA ASP A 66 -8.81 1.20 0.10
C ASP A 66 -8.04 0.69 -1.12
N LEU A 67 -6.93 1.35 -1.47
CA LEU A 67 -6.03 0.91 -2.54
C LEU A 67 -5.36 -0.41 -2.19
N LEU A 68 -4.84 -0.56 -0.97
CA LEU A 68 -4.25 -1.82 -0.51
C LEU A 68 -5.24 -2.98 -0.58
N ALA A 69 -6.47 -2.78 -0.08
CA ALA A 69 -7.53 -3.79 -0.18
C ALA A 69 -7.85 -4.13 -1.63
N SER A 70 -7.87 -3.14 -2.52
CA SER A 70 -8.14 -3.35 -3.95
C SER A 70 -7.03 -4.13 -4.66
N THR A 71 -5.77 -3.82 -4.39
CA THR A 71 -4.62 -4.56 -4.93
C THR A 71 -4.56 -5.97 -4.34
N TRP A 72 -4.87 -6.15 -3.06
CA TRP A 72 -5.00 -7.47 -2.44
C TRP A 72 -6.09 -8.31 -3.12
N TRP A 73 -7.28 -7.74 -3.31
CA TRP A 73 -8.39 -8.42 -3.98
C TRP A 73 -8.01 -8.90 -5.37
N LYS A 74 -7.31 -8.07 -6.17
CA LYS A 74 -6.77 -8.48 -7.48
C LYS A 74 -5.80 -9.65 -7.34
N HIS A 75 -4.92 -9.61 -6.34
CA HIS A 75 -3.92 -10.64 -6.09
C HIS A 75 -4.53 -12.01 -5.75
N VAL A 76 -5.63 -12.05 -5.00
CA VAL A 76 -6.31 -13.29 -4.61
C VAL A 76 -7.49 -13.67 -5.52
N SER A 77 -7.77 -12.87 -6.55
CA SER A 77 -8.88 -13.10 -7.47
C SER A 77 -8.65 -14.35 -8.32
N THR A 78 -9.76 -14.99 -8.72
CA THR A 78 -9.74 -16.07 -9.72
C THR A 78 -9.64 -15.55 -11.16
N GLU A 79 -9.59 -14.24 -11.36
CA GLU A 79 -9.45 -13.58 -12.67
C GLU A 79 -8.08 -12.91 -12.79
N THR A 80 -7.46 -12.95 -13.98
CA THR A 80 -6.14 -12.35 -14.19
C THR A 80 -6.32 -10.84 -14.26
N HIS A 81 -5.57 -10.11 -13.44
CA HIS A 81 -5.56 -8.66 -13.44
C HIS A 81 -4.19 -8.16 -13.89
N GLU A 82 -4.17 -7.30 -14.91
CA GLU A 82 -2.97 -6.55 -15.25
C GLU A 82 -2.78 -5.43 -14.23
N GLY A 83 -1.65 -5.46 -13.52
CA GLY A 83 -1.27 -4.46 -12.55
C GLY A 83 -0.80 -3.17 -13.25
N ASN A 84 -1.24 -2.04 -12.71
CA ASN A 84 -0.78 -0.72 -13.15
C ASN A 84 0.26 -0.15 -12.17
N LEU A 85 0.76 1.06 -12.45
CA LEU A 85 1.76 1.72 -11.59
C LEU A 85 1.28 1.94 -10.15
N VAL A 86 -0.03 2.06 -9.91
CA VAL A 86 -0.56 2.13 -8.54
C VAL A 86 -0.41 0.78 -7.86
N ASP A 87 -0.78 -0.32 -8.51
CA ASP A 87 -0.61 -1.66 -7.94
C ASP A 87 0.86 -1.97 -7.63
N GLU A 88 1.78 -1.58 -8.53
CA GLU A 88 3.23 -1.67 -8.33
C GLU A 88 3.69 -0.88 -7.10
N SER A 89 3.23 0.37 -6.99
CA SER A 89 3.53 1.26 -5.86
C SER A 89 3.04 0.65 -4.54
N ILE A 90 1.85 0.05 -4.55
CA ILE A 90 1.24 -0.57 -3.36
C ILE A 90 2.06 -1.79 -2.91
N ILE A 91 2.46 -2.65 -3.84
CA ILE A 91 3.28 -3.84 -3.54
C ILE A 91 4.64 -3.43 -3.00
N TYR A 92 5.32 -2.50 -3.67
CA TYR A 92 6.60 -1.96 -3.22
C TYR A 92 6.49 -1.39 -1.80
N ALA A 93 5.53 -0.49 -1.58
CA ALA A 93 5.36 0.19 -0.31
C ALA A 93 4.99 -0.76 0.82
N ALA A 94 4.15 -1.77 0.55
CA ALA A 94 3.80 -2.78 1.53
C ALA A 94 5.01 -3.64 1.93
N CYS A 95 5.84 -4.03 0.95
CA CYS A 95 7.05 -4.81 1.20
C CYS A 95 8.11 -4.01 1.98
N GLU A 96 8.38 -2.76 1.58
CA GLU A 96 9.37 -1.91 2.25
C GLU A 96 8.92 -1.54 3.67
N LEU A 97 7.66 -1.14 3.87
CA LEU A 97 7.14 -0.87 5.21
C LEU A 97 7.25 -2.13 6.08
N ALA A 98 6.75 -3.27 5.61
CA ALA A 98 6.75 -4.50 6.41
C ALA A 98 8.18 -4.92 6.78
N ALA A 99 9.13 -4.84 5.84
CA ALA A 99 10.54 -5.12 6.11
C ALA A 99 11.14 -4.15 7.14
N ARG A 100 10.87 -2.83 6.99
CA ARG A 100 11.35 -1.80 7.90
C ARG A 100 10.81 -2.00 9.33
N VAL A 101 9.52 -2.27 9.48
CA VAL A 101 8.90 -2.52 10.79
C VAL A 101 9.40 -3.84 11.39
N CYS A 102 9.66 -4.88 10.58
CA CYS A 102 10.29 -6.12 11.08
C CYS A 102 11.68 -5.87 11.69
N GLU A 103 12.46 -4.93 11.14
CA GLU A 103 13.80 -4.59 11.64
C GLU A 103 13.76 -3.67 12.85
N GLN A 104 12.86 -2.68 12.84
CA GLN A 104 12.82 -1.61 13.84
C GLN A 104 11.96 -1.99 15.05
N GLU A 105 10.85 -2.69 14.82
CA GLU A 105 9.80 -2.93 15.81
C GLU A 105 9.25 -4.37 15.71
N PRO A 106 10.08 -5.42 15.84
CA PRO A 106 9.66 -6.80 15.62
C PRO A 106 8.49 -7.25 16.49
N ALA A 107 8.43 -6.78 17.75
CA ALA A 107 7.33 -7.08 18.66
C ALA A 107 5.98 -6.49 18.20
N VAL A 108 6.00 -5.37 17.46
CA VAL A 108 4.79 -4.81 16.85
C VAL A 108 4.31 -5.75 15.77
N VAL A 109 5.20 -6.19 14.85
CA VAL A 109 4.84 -7.14 13.79
C VAL A 109 4.32 -8.46 14.36
N GLU A 110 4.98 -9.01 15.38
CA GLU A 110 4.52 -10.23 16.06
C GLU A 110 3.09 -10.07 16.57
N ARG A 111 2.77 -8.93 17.20
CA ARG A 111 1.41 -8.63 17.67
C ARG A 111 0.40 -8.48 16.52
N LEU A 112 0.79 -7.83 15.43
CA LEU A 112 -0.06 -7.67 14.24
C LEU A 112 -0.37 -9.01 13.55
N LEU A 113 0.58 -9.96 13.59
CA LEU A 113 0.45 -11.28 12.98
C LEU A 113 -0.06 -12.35 13.96
N ALA A 114 -0.16 -12.07 15.26
CA ALA A 114 -0.61 -13.02 16.29
C ALA A 114 -2.06 -13.48 16.10
N ARG A 115 -2.83 -12.77 15.29
CA ARG A 115 -4.19 -13.12 14.87
C ARG A 115 -4.33 -12.84 13.40
N GLY A 116 -5.35 -13.42 12.78
CA GLY A 116 -5.72 -13.14 11.41
C GLY A 116 -6.43 -14.32 10.76
N PRO A 117 -6.82 -14.17 9.49
CA PRO A 117 -7.36 -15.28 8.71
C PRO A 117 -6.39 -16.45 8.51
N MET A 118 -5.08 -16.19 8.51
CA MET A 118 -4.05 -17.21 8.34
C MET A 118 -3.29 -17.40 9.66
N ASP A 119 -3.17 -18.65 10.11
CA ASP A 119 -2.32 -19.00 11.23
C ASP A 119 -0.85 -19.03 10.76
N LEU A 120 -0.05 -18.09 11.26
CA LEU A 120 1.33 -17.91 10.87
C LEU A 120 2.27 -18.26 12.03
N ASN A 121 3.09 -19.29 11.84
CA ASN A 121 4.23 -19.54 12.69
C ASN A 121 5.50 -18.98 12.03
N VAL A 122 5.65 -17.65 12.07
CA VAL A 122 6.79 -16.93 11.47
C VAL A 122 7.61 -16.25 12.56
N LYS A 123 8.93 -16.39 12.47
CA LYS A 123 9.86 -15.67 13.34
C LYS A 123 10.14 -14.30 12.75
N VAL A 124 9.70 -13.23 13.42
CA VAL A 124 9.98 -11.86 12.99
C VAL A 124 11.44 -11.53 13.27
N ASN A 125 12.24 -11.40 12.22
CA ASN A 125 13.67 -11.14 12.31
C ASN A 125 14.19 -10.47 11.03
N ARG A 126 15.49 -10.19 11.01
CA ARG A 126 16.18 -9.58 9.85
C ARG A 126 16.11 -10.43 8.58
N GLN A 127 16.05 -11.76 8.70
CA GLN A 127 15.88 -12.64 7.54
C GLN A 127 14.50 -12.45 6.91
N LEU A 128 13.42 -12.43 7.72
CA LEU A 128 12.08 -12.13 7.23
C LEU A 128 12.04 -10.75 6.54
N ALA A 129 12.66 -9.74 7.13
CA ALA A 129 12.74 -8.41 6.50
C ALA A 129 13.46 -8.44 5.14
N THR A 130 14.52 -9.25 5.01
CA THR A 130 15.25 -9.44 3.75
C THR A 130 14.38 -10.14 2.70
N GLU A 131 13.64 -11.18 3.11
CA GLU A 131 12.72 -11.92 2.25
C GLU A 131 11.54 -11.05 1.79
N LEU A 132 11.03 -10.18 2.66
CA LEU A 132 9.97 -9.21 2.32
C LEU A 132 10.43 -8.21 1.25
N ARG A 133 11.65 -7.66 1.35
CA ARG A 133 12.19 -6.77 0.30
C ARG A 133 12.43 -7.54 -1.01
N ALA A 134 12.90 -8.77 -0.91
CA ALA A 134 13.13 -9.61 -2.09
C ALA A 134 11.85 -9.84 -2.92
N LEU A 135 10.65 -9.78 -2.32
CA LEU A 135 9.40 -9.95 -3.06
C LEU A 135 9.26 -8.95 -4.21
N HIS A 136 9.45 -7.66 -3.96
CA HIS A 136 9.27 -6.64 -5.00
C HIS A 136 10.48 -6.55 -5.92
N LEU A 137 11.69 -6.79 -5.39
CA LEU A 137 12.93 -6.82 -6.17
C LEU A 137 12.98 -7.95 -7.20
N ASN A 138 12.26 -9.05 -6.95
CA ASN A 138 12.15 -10.18 -7.87
C ASN A 138 11.08 -9.98 -8.95
N LEU A 139 10.29 -8.90 -8.88
CA LEU A 139 9.35 -8.53 -9.94
C LEU A 139 10.07 -7.63 -10.94
N SER A 140 9.81 -7.83 -12.22
CA SER A 140 10.12 -6.91 -13.30
C SER A 140 9.26 -5.66 -13.14
N ASN A 141 9.60 -4.80 -12.18
CA ASN A 141 9.03 -3.48 -12.03
C ASN A 141 9.93 -2.46 -12.73
N ASP A 142 9.32 -1.42 -13.31
CA ASP A 142 10.09 -0.37 -14.00
C ASP A 142 10.59 0.70 -13.03
N GLY A 143 10.06 0.73 -11.79
CA GLY A 143 10.42 1.72 -10.77
C GLY A 143 9.99 3.15 -11.09
N ASP A 144 9.28 3.37 -12.21
CA ASP A 144 8.81 4.68 -12.69
C ASP A 144 8.05 5.47 -11.62
N PHE A 145 7.29 4.76 -10.77
CA PHE A 145 6.53 5.35 -9.67
C PHE A 145 7.40 6.07 -8.62
N LEU A 146 8.68 5.71 -8.48
CA LEU A 146 9.65 6.39 -7.61
C LEU A 146 10.22 7.66 -8.25
N LEU A 147 10.18 7.77 -9.58
CA LEU A 147 10.74 8.88 -10.34
C LEU A 147 9.73 10.02 -10.56
N ILE A 148 8.41 9.75 -10.50
CA ILE A 148 7.37 10.74 -10.82
C ILE A 148 7.55 12.06 -10.05
N GLY A 149 7.84 11.97 -8.75
CA GLY A 149 8.03 13.15 -7.89
C GLY A 149 9.22 14.02 -8.32
N GLN A 150 10.24 13.45 -8.97
CA GLN A 150 11.40 14.21 -9.44
C GLN A 150 11.06 15.17 -10.57
N PHE A 151 9.96 14.93 -11.31
CA PHE A 151 9.50 15.82 -12.36
C PHE A 151 8.60 16.95 -11.86
N SER A 152 8.04 16.83 -10.65
CA SER A 152 7.04 17.78 -10.14
C SER A 152 7.63 19.14 -9.79
N ASP A 153 8.92 19.20 -9.46
CA ASP A 153 9.62 20.43 -9.09
C ASP A 153 10.42 21.06 -10.25
N LEU A 154 10.33 20.49 -11.46
CA LEU A 154 11.09 20.95 -12.62
C LEU A 154 10.28 21.92 -13.50
N ASP A 155 11.00 22.78 -14.21
CA ASP A 155 10.42 23.58 -15.29
C ASP A 155 9.85 22.64 -16.39
N PRO A 156 8.71 22.98 -17.03
CA PRO A 156 8.07 22.12 -18.03
C PRO A 156 9.01 21.63 -19.14
N ASP A 157 9.91 22.47 -19.65
CA ASP A 157 10.82 22.10 -20.73
C ASP A 157 11.92 21.13 -20.24
N GLU A 158 12.32 21.23 -18.97
CA GLU A 158 13.26 20.32 -18.34
C GLU A 158 12.59 18.98 -17.99
N ALA A 159 11.36 19.01 -17.48
CA ALA A 159 10.55 17.84 -17.21
C ALA A 159 10.29 17.00 -18.47
N ILE A 160 9.94 17.65 -19.60
CA ILE A 160 9.75 16.96 -20.89
C ILE A 160 11.04 16.25 -21.32
N ARG A 161 12.18 16.96 -21.29
CA ARG A 161 13.49 16.39 -21.68
C ARG A 161 13.89 15.20 -20.82
N LEU A 162 13.67 15.26 -19.50
CA LEU A 162 14.00 14.14 -18.62
C LEU A 162 13.03 12.97 -18.80
N LYS A 163 11.74 13.21 -19.00
CA LYS A 163 10.77 12.16 -19.33
C LYS A 163 11.14 11.41 -20.61
N GLU A 164 11.54 12.14 -21.66
CA GLU A 164 12.03 11.53 -22.91
C GLU A 164 13.30 10.70 -22.67
N LYS A 165 14.26 11.23 -21.89
CA LYS A 165 15.51 10.55 -21.56
C LYS A 165 15.32 9.23 -20.80
N PHE A 166 14.35 9.18 -19.89
CA PHE A 166 14.04 7.99 -19.09
C PHE A 166 12.96 7.09 -19.71
N HIS A 167 12.50 7.39 -20.93
CA HIS A 167 11.38 6.67 -21.57
C HIS A 167 10.12 6.61 -20.69
N PHE A 168 9.87 7.69 -19.94
CA PHE A 168 8.76 7.77 -19.00
C PHE A 168 7.41 7.80 -19.73
N ASP A 169 6.56 6.83 -19.42
CA ASP A 169 5.22 6.72 -20.00
C ASP A 169 4.20 7.58 -19.22
N ASN A 170 3.83 8.74 -19.80
CA ASN A 170 2.86 9.64 -19.19
C ASN A 170 1.45 9.05 -19.11
N GLU A 171 1.04 8.24 -20.09
CA GLU A 171 -0.31 7.64 -20.09
C GLU A 171 -0.42 6.62 -18.96
N ARG A 172 0.60 5.79 -18.80
CA ARG A 172 0.68 4.84 -17.68
C ARG A 172 0.77 5.54 -16.32
N ALA A 173 1.41 6.70 -16.24
CA ALA A 173 1.51 7.49 -15.01
C ALA A 173 0.21 8.19 -14.60
N GLN A 174 -0.74 8.39 -15.52
CA GLN A 174 -1.98 9.13 -15.26
C GLN A 174 -2.76 8.60 -14.04
N VAL A 175 -2.81 7.28 -13.86
CA VAL A 175 -3.50 6.64 -12.72
C VAL A 175 -2.91 7.03 -11.36
N MET A 176 -1.63 7.40 -11.30
CA MET A 176 -0.98 7.87 -10.08
C MET A 176 -1.47 9.27 -9.69
N PHE A 177 -1.66 10.16 -10.67
CA PHE A 177 -2.24 11.49 -10.45
C PHE A 177 -3.69 11.41 -10.01
N GLU A 178 -4.48 10.50 -10.59
CA GLU A 178 -5.86 10.28 -10.19
C GLU A 178 -5.99 9.91 -8.71
N VAL A 179 -5.04 9.12 -8.17
CA VAL A 179 -5.02 8.73 -6.76
C VAL A 179 -4.92 9.95 -5.83
N LEU A 180 -4.16 10.99 -6.20
CA LEU A 180 -4.03 12.21 -5.40
C LEU A 180 -5.36 12.97 -5.25
N GLY A 181 -6.27 12.84 -6.21
CA GLY A 181 -7.60 13.43 -6.16
C GLY A 181 -8.66 12.59 -5.45
N ARG A 182 -8.34 11.36 -5.02
CA ARG A 182 -9.32 10.48 -4.38
C ARG A 182 -9.57 10.89 -2.93
N TRP A 183 -10.84 10.84 -2.54
CA TRP A 183 -11.25 11.15 -1.16
C TRP A 183 -12.23 10.15 -0.56
N HIS A 184 -12.76 9.22 -1.35
CA HIS A 184 -13.78 8.26 -0.91
C HIS A 184 -13.19 6.86 -0.68
N ILE A 185 -13.87 6.08 0.15
CA ILE A 185 -13.61 4.65 0.34
C ILE A 185 -14.56 3.90 -0.59
N SER A 186 -14.10 2.81 -1.20
CA SER A 186 -14.97 1.98 -2.02
C SER A 186 -16.03 1.28 -1.16
N PRO A 187 -17.29 1.18 -1.60
CA PRO A 187 -18.35 0.50 -0.83
C PRO A 187 -18.06 -0.99 -0.59
N ASN A 188 -17.16 -1.58 -1.39
CA ASN A 188 -16.78 -2.99 -1.33
C ASN A 188 -15.50 -3.24 -0.53
N PHE A 189 -15.04 -2.29 0.29
CA PHE A 189 -13.80 -2.41 1.05
C PHE A 189 -13.72 -3.71 1.86
N GLU A 190 -14.77 -4.03 2.63
CA GLU A 190 -14.78 -5.22 3.49
C GLU A 190 -14.63 -6.50 2.66
N THR A 191 -15.38 -6.60 1.57
CA THR A 191 -15.29 -7.73 0.63
C THR A 191 -13.91 -7.84 -0.01
N ARG A 192 -13.29 -6.72 -0.36
CA ARG A 192 -11.94 -6.68 -0.94
C ARG A 192 -10.86 -7.07 0.06
N ALA A 193 -11.06 -6.76 1.34
CA ALA A 193 -10.15 -7.12 2.42
C ALA A 193 -10.33 -8.58 2.92
N ASN A 194 -11.23 -9.35 2.31
CA ASN A 194 -11.40 -10.77 2.64
C ASN A 194 -10.09 -11.53 2.51
N SER A 195 -9.89 -12.50 3.40
CA SER A 195 -8.66 -13.30 3.52
C SER A 195 -7.40 -12.51 3.90
N LEU A 196 -7.41 -11.17 3.86
CA LEU A 196 -6.37 -10.33 4.45
C LEU A 196 -6.69 -10.01 5.91
N LEU A 197 -7.92 -9.59 6.17
CA LEU A 197 -8.47 -9.23 7.47
C LEU A 197 -9.56 -10.22 7.89
N THR A 198 -9.72 -10.41 9.20
CA THR A 198 -10.94 -11.03 9.74
C THR A 198 -12.14 -10.10 9.52
N GLU A 199 -13.37 -10.63 9.56
CA GLU A 199 -14.57 -9.81 9.42
C GLU A 199 -14.65 -8.68 10.46
N ALA A 200 -14.24 -8.96 11.71
CA ALA A 200 -14.19 -7.96 12.77
C ALA A 200 -13.13 -6.88 12.52
N GLU A 201 -11.96 -7.27 12.01
CA GLU A 201 -10.90 -6.32 11.62
C GLU A 201 -11.35 -5.44 10.44
N ALA A 202 -11.98 -6.01 9.42
CA ALA A 202 -12.49 -5.29 8.26
C ALA A 202 -13.54 -4.24 8.66
N LYS A 203 -14.53 -4.62 9.47
CA LYS A 203 -15.56 -3.72 10.02
C LYS A 203 -14.95 -2.58 10.83
N ARG A 204 -14.01 -2.91 11.72
CA ARG A 204 -13.32 -1.91 12.55
C ARG A 204 -12.52 -0.94 11.69
N THR A 205 -11.82 -1.45 10.68
CA THR A 205 -11.02 -0.63 9.75
C THR A 205 -11.92 0.32 8.97
N LEU A 206 -13.05 -0.16 8.43
CA LEU A 206 -14.02 0.68 7.73
C LEU A 206 -14.59 1.79 8.62
N GLN A 207 -15.00 1.46 9.84
CA GLN A 207 -15.51 2.43 10.81
C GLN A 207 -14.45 3.51 11.14
N LEU A 208 -13.20 3.09 11.36
CA LEU A 208 -12.11 4.01 11.66
C LEU A 208 -11.84 4.98 10.50
N MET A 209 -11.85 4.47 9.27
CA MET A 209 -11.69 5.31 8.07
C MET A 209 -12.86 6.29 7.90
N GLN A 210 -14.10 5.87 8.12
CA GLN A 210 -15.26 6.75 8.07
C GLN A 210 -15.20 7.86 9.12
N GLN A 211 -14.77 7.53 10.35
CA GLN A 211 -14.52 8.52 11.40
C GLN A 211 -13.44 9.52 10.98
N LYS A 212 -12.34 9.05 10.39
CA LYS A 212 -11.27 9.92 9.88
C LYS A 212 -11.75 10.89 8.81
N ILE A 213 -12.53 10.42 7.83
CA ILE A 213 -13.14 11.27 6.81
C ILE A 213 -14.05 12.31 7.46
N SER A 214 -14.87 11.90 8.42
CA SER A 214 -15.82 12.80 9.10
C SER A 214 -15.09 13.88 9.90
N ALA A 215 -14.03 13.52 10.63
CA ALA A 215 -13.18 14.44 11.38
C ALA A 215 -12.49 15.47 10.48
N SER A 216 -11.93 15.03 9.35
CA SER A 216 -11.29 15.95 8.38
C SER A 216 -12.26 16.99 7.80
N ARG A 217 -13.53 16.61 7.56
CA ARG A 217 -14.58 17.52 7.08
C ARG A 217 -15.01 18.53 8.11
N SER A 218 -14.97 18.18 9.40
CA SER A 218 -15.31 19.13 10.49
C SER A 218 -14.22 20.17 10.76
N ARG A 219 -12.99 19.94 10.29
CA ARG A 219 -11.85 20.84 10.45
C ARG A 219 -11.65 21.80 9.27
N SER A 220 -12.35 21.60 8.15
CA SER A 220 -12.33 22.45 6.95
C SER A 220 -13.45 23.47 6.97
#